data_AF-A0A952Z5J2-F1
#
_entry.id   AF-A0A952Z5J2-F1
#
_cell.length_a   1.000
_cell.length_b   1.000
_cell.length_c   1.000
_cell.angle_alpha   90.00
_cell.angle_beta   90.00
_cell.angle_gamma   90.00
#
_symmetry.space_group_name_H-M   'P 1'
#
loop_
_entity.id
_entity.type
_entity.pdbx_description
1 polymer ?
#
loop_
_entity_poly.entity_id
_entity_poly.type
_entity_poly.pdbx_seq_one_letter_code
_entity_poly.pdbx_strand_id
1 'polypeptide(L)'
;MNSDSDKNAEHYFDPDTVRQSGQNYKKVWLLSSYGEKQRGGYQSLKTFYEFDCDTDRARSYTMLLYSGTMASGNTVGAHHDELKEWFNYPETSFFKRISTSICEK
;
A
#
# COMPACT_ATOMS: atom_id res chain seq x y z
N MET A 1 -20.01 7.10 3.17
CA MET A 1 -19.77 5.65 2.95
C MET A 1 -18.78 5.19 4.01
N ASN A 2 -19.27 4.59 5.09
CA ASN A 2 -18.46 4.05 6.18
C ASN A 2 -18.14 2.59 5.83
N SER A 3 -16.88 2.29 5.51
CA SER A 3 -16.40 0.93 5.24
C SER A 3 -15.74 0.38 6.51
N ASP A 4 -16.55 0.09 7.53
CA ASP A 4 -16.14 -0.51 8.80
C ASP A 4 -15.95 -2.03 8.68
N SER A 5 -15.01 -2.51 7.85
CA SER A 5 -14.70 -3.95 7.79
C SER A 5 -13.23 -4.34 7.52
N ASP A 6 -12.25 -3.44 7.71
CA ASP A 6 -10.83 -3.80 7.68
C ASP A 6 -10.25 -3.96 9.10
N LYS A 7 -11.01 -4.60 10.01
CA LYS A 7 -10.61 -4.63 11.42
C LYS A 7 -9.40 -5.50 11.77
N ASN A 8 -8.80 -6.25 10.83
CA ASN A 8 -7.67 -7.14 11.09
C ASN A 8 -6.70 -7.29 9.90
N ALA A 9 -6.40 -6.21 9.16
CA ALA A 9 -5.35 -6.28 8.15
C ALA A 9 -3.97 -6.04 8.78
N GLU A 10 -3.02 -6.93 8.51
CA GLU A 10 -1.61 -6.71 8.84
C GLU A 10 -0.93 -6.00 7.66
N HIS A 11 -0.16 -4.95 7.96
CA HIS A 11 0.49 -4.12 6.96
C HIS A 11 2.01 -4.20 7.07
N TYR A 12 2.65 -4.41 5.93
CA TYR A 12 4.09 -4.53 5.82
C TYR A 12 4.58 -3.65 4.67
N PHE A 13 5.86 -3.28 4.71
CA PHE A 13 6.56 -2.74 3.55
C PHE A 13 7.89 -3.47 3.39
N ASP A 14 8.40 -3.48 2.17
CA ASP A 14 9.70 -4.06 1.84
C ASP A 14 10.75 -2.93 1.75
N PRO A 15 11.63 -2.76 2.75
CA PRO A 15 12.62 -1.68 2.77
C PRO A 15 13.58 -1.72 1.60
N ASP A 16 13.85 -2.91 1.04
CA ASP A 16 14.78 -3.08 -0.08
C ASP A 16 14.17 -2.60 -1.41
N THR A 17 12.86 -2.34 -1.42
CA THR A 17 12.15 -1.78 -2.57
C THR A 17 12.00 -0.26 -2.53
N VAL A 18 12.47 0.39 -1.46
CA VAL A 18 12.39 1.85 -1.34
C VAL A 18 13.26 2.52 -2.40
N ARG A 19 12.67 3.41 -3.20
CA ARG A 19 13.33 4.12 -4.30
C ARG A 19 12.98 5.60 -4.28
N GLN A 20 13.97 6.46 -4.52
CA GLN A 20 13.74 7.88 -4.77
C GLN A 20 13.04 8.06 -6.14
N SER A 21 12.02 8.93 -6.21
CA SER A 21 11.24 9.18 -7.43
C SER A 21 11.04 10.68 -7.73
N GLY A 22 11.92 11.52 -7.20
CA GLY A 22 11.90 12.98 -7.31
C GLY A 22 12.74 13.59 -6.21
N GLN A 23 12.57 14.86 -5.89
CA GLN A 23 13.30 15.48 -4.78
C GLN A 23 12.75 15.01 -3.42
N ASN A 24 11.42 15.00 -3.26
CA ASN A 24 10.75 14.71 -1.98
C ASN A 24 9.80 13.50 -2.07
N TYR A 25 10.00 12.64 -3.08
CA TYR A 25 9.14 11.49 -3.35
C TYR A 25 9.85 10.17 -3.14
N LYS A 26 9.20 9.25 -2.42
CA LYS A 26 9.68 7.88 -2.18
C LYS A 26 8.66 6.88 -2.70
N LYS A 27 9.12 5.90 -3.48
CA LYS A 27 8.33 4.75 -3.95
C LYS A 27 8.67 3.50 -3.14
N VAL A 28 7.66 2.70 -2.82
CA VAL A 28 7.85 1.46 -2.04
C VAL A 28 6.69 0.49 -2.27
N TRP A 29 6.95 -0.82 -2.17
CA TRP A 29 5.91 -1.83 -2.12
C TRP A 29 5.38 -2.00 -0.70
N LEU A 30 4.06 -1.88 -0.55
CA LEU A 30 3.34 -2.22 0.66
C LEU A 30 2.56 -3.51 0.43
N LEU A 31 2.42 -4.31 1.49
CA LEU A 31 1.62 -5.53 1.54
C LEU A 31 0.55 -5.34 2.62
N SER A 32 -0.70 -5.57 2.26
CA SER A 32 -1.80 -5.74 3.22
C SER A 32 -2.24 -7.20 3.18
N SER A 33 -2.23 -7.87 4.33
CA SER A 33 -2.63 -9.26 4.49
C SER A 33 -3.83 -9.36 5.42
N TYR A 34 -4.87 -10.08 4.99
CA TYR A 34 -6.14 -10.18 5.71
C TYR A 34 -6.31 -11.58 6.29
N GLY A 35 -6.84 -11.66 7.51
CA GLY A 35 -7.16 -12.96 8.13
C GLY A 35 -8.19 -13.78 7.33
N GLU A 36 -9.07 -13.11 6.59
CA GLU A 36 -10.14 -13.73 5.81
C GLU A 36 -10.11 -13.29 4.34
N LYS A 37 -10.72 -14.10 3.47
CA LYS A 37 -10.88 -13.75 2.05
C LYS A 37 -11.82 -12.55 1.90
N GLN A 38 -11.35 -11.56 1.18
CA GLN A 38 -12.06 -10.35 0.83
C GLN A 38 -12.97 -10.56 -0.39
N ARG A 39 -13.92 -9.64 -0.58
CA ARG A 39 -14.76 -9.62 -1.79
C ARG A 39 -13.87 -9.53 -3.04
N GLY A 40 -14.05 -10.43 -3.99
CA GLY A 40 -13.17 -10.57 -5.16
C GLY A 40 -12.16 -11.71 -5.03
N GLY A 41 -12.17 -12.45 -3.92
CA GLY A 41 -11.46 -13.73 -3.76
C GLY A 41 -9.99 -13.60 -3.37
N TYR A 42 -9.52 -12.39 -3.05
CA TYR A 42 -8.17 -12.15 -2.56
C TYR A 42 -8.10 -12.20 -1.03
N GLN A 43 -6.93 -12.51 -0.48
CA GLN A 43 -6.66 -12.52 0.95
C GLN A 43 -5.40 -11.71 1.31
N SER A 44 -4.66 -11.24 0.31
CA SER A 44 -3.67 -10.18 0.48
C SER A 44 -3.51 -9.39 -0.81
N LEU A 45 -2.91 -8.21 -0.70
CA LEU A 45 -2.57 -7.37 -1.85
C LEU A 45 -1.21 -6.72 -1.67
N LYS A 46 -0.44 -6.63 -2.76
CA LYS A 46 0.74 -5.77 -2.84
C LYS A 46 0.39 -4.53 -3.63
N THR A 47 0.72 -3.36 -3.10
CA THR A 47 0.52 -2.10 -3.79
C THR A 47 1.82 -1.30 -3.84
N PHE A 48 2.18 -0.84 -5.03
CA PHE A 48 3.31 0.04 -5.25
C PHE A 48 2.84 1.47 -5.05
N TYR A 49 3.24 2.08 -3.94
CA TYR A 49 2.90 3.45 -3.59
C TYR A 49 4.05 4.39 -3.89
N GLU A 50 3.72 5.65 -4.19
CA GLU A 50 4.62 6.78 -4.03
C GLU A 50 4.07 7.68 -2.92
N PHE A 51 4.98 8.12 -2.06
CA PHE A 51 4.74 9.03 -0.96
C PHE A 51 5.37 10.38 -1.26
N ASP A 52 4.63 11.43 -0.92
CA ASP A 52 5.13 12.80 -0.78
C ASP A 52 5.54 13.01 0.67
N CYS A 53 6.86 13.08 0.89
CA CYS A 53 7.46 13.18 2.21
C CYS A 53 7.27 14.55 2.88
N ASP A 54 6.83 15.57 2.13
CA ASP A 54 6.64 16.92 2.66
C ASP A 54 5.19 17.18 3.09
N THR A 55 4.23 16.56 2.39
CA THR A 55 2.80 16.93 2.52
C THR A 55 1.89 15.78 2.98
N ASP A 56 2.45 14.65 3.43
CA ASP A 56 1.70 13.49 3.91
C ASP A 56 0.63 12.98 2.93
N ARG A 57 1.03 12.89 1.67
CA ARG A 57 0.19 12.36 0.59
C ARG A 57 0.79 11.10 -0.01
N ALA A 58 -0.06 10.25 -0.55
CA ALA A 58 0.35 9.08 -1.30
C ALA A 58 -0.48 8.92 -2.57
N ARG A 59 0.07 8.18 -3.54
CA ARG A 59 -0.68 7.65 -4.68
C ARG A 59 -0.25 6.21 -4.96
N SER A 60 -1.18 5.40 -5.44
CA SER A 60 -0.92 3.99 -5.80
C SER A 60 -0.74 3.85 -7.31
N TYR A 61 0.32 3.17 -7.75
CA TYR A 61 0.58 2.88 -9.16
C TYR A 61 0.10 1.51 -9.58
N THR A 62 0.53 0.49 -8.85
CA THR A 62 0.28 -0.92 -9.20
C THR A 62 -0.33 -1.59 -7.99
N MET A 63 -1.37 -2.37 -8.20
CA MET A 63 -1.99 -3.21 -7.17
C MET A 63 -2.09 -4.64 -7.72
N LEU A 64 -1.58 -5.59 -6.94
CA LEU A 64 -1.62 -7.03 -7.24
C LEU A 64 -2.39 -7.73 -6.13
N LEU A 65 -3.40 -8.51 -6.49
CA LEU A 65 -4.31 -9.17 -5.57
C LEU A 65 -4.02 -10.67 -5.58
N TYR A 66 -3.80 -11.24 -4.40
CA TYR A 66 -3.39 -12.62 -4.22
C TYR A 66 -4.45 -13.43 -3.47
N SER A 67 -4.67 -14.69 -3.89
CA SER A 67 -5.69 -15.56 -3.30
C SER A 67 -5.38 -16.01 -1.86
N GLY A 68 -4.12 -15.94 -1.43
CA GLY A 68 -3.65 -16.30 -0.09
C GLY A 68 -3.14 -15.11 0.70
N THR A 69 -2.80 -15.33 1.97
CA THR A 69 -2.15 -14.35 2.86
C THR A 69 -0.73 -14.05 2.40
N MET A 70 -0.15 -12.92 2.84
CA MET A 70 1.27 -12.62 2.63
C MET A 70 1.77 -12.72 1.18
N ALA A 71 0.95 -12.27 0.21
CA ALA A 71 1.20 -12.36 -1.23
C ALA A 71 1.44 -13.80 -1.74
N SER A 72 0.85 -14.80 -1.09
CA SER A 72 0.92 -16.21 -1.51
C SER A 72 -0.26 -16.64 -2.39
N GLY A 73 -0.10 -17.77 -3.06
CA GLY A 73 -1.12 -18.33 -3.94
C GLY A 73 -1.14 -17.65 -5.31
N ASN A 74 -2.29 -17.75 -5.99
CA ASN A 74 -2.44 -17.23 -7.35
C ASN A 74 -2.77 -15.74 -7.33
N THR A 75 -2.27 -15.01 -8.34
CA THR A 75 -2.75 -13.66 -8.63
C THR A 75 -4.17 -13.74 -9.18
N VAL A 76 -5.13 -13.14 -8.46
CA VAL A 76 -6.56 -13.12 -8.83
C VAL A 76 -7.01 -11.78 -9.42
N GLY A 77 -6.13 -10.77 -9.38
CA GLY A 77 -6.35 -9.48 -10.00
C GLY A 77 -5.08 -8.64 -10.06
N ALA A 78 -5.01 -7.76 -11.05
CA ALA A 78 -3.96 -6.77 -11.17
C ALA A 78 -4.55 -5.47 -11.73
N HIS A 79 -4.11 -4.35 -11.19
CA HIS A 79 -4.46 -3.03 -11.66
C HIS A 79 -3.19 -2.17 -11.71
N HIS A 80 -3.06 -1.38 -12.77
CA HIS A 80 -1.97 -0.43 -12.93
C HIS A 80 -2.52 0.88 -13.48
N ASP A 81 -2.25 1.97 -12.79
CA ASP A 81 -2.70 3.32 -13.13
C ASP A 81 -1.67 4.33 -12.66
N GLU A 82 -0.92 4.92 -13.59
CA GLU A 82 0.07 5.96 -13.30
C GLU A 82 -0.54 7.35 -13.09
N LEU A 83 -1.82 7.51 -13.47
CA LEU A 83 -2.58 8.75 -13.36
C LEU A 83 -3.43 8.80 -12.08
N LYS A 84 -3.27 7.81 -11.20
CA LYS A 84 -3.91 7.79 -9.89
C LYS A 84 -3.63 9.07 -9.12
N GLU A 85 -4.71 9.74 -8.76
CA GLU A 85 -4.68 10.97 -7.97
C GLU A 85 -4.07 10.75 -6.59
N TRP A 86 -3.45 11.81 -6.09
CA TRP A 86 -2.94 11.86 -4.73
C TRP A 86 -4.07 11.86 -3.71
N PHE A 87 -3.86 11.16 -2.59
CA PHE A 87 -4.74 11.19 -1.45
C PHE A 87 -3.95 11.52 -0.18
N ASN A 88 -4.60 12.27 0.72
CA ASN A 88 -4.08 12.51 2.06
C ASN A 88 -4.36 11.30 2.93
N TYR A 89 -3.47 10.98 3.87
CA TYR A 89 -3.70 9.96 4.89
C TYR A 89 -3.62 10.57 6.30
N PRO A 90 -4.39 10.07 7.29
CA PRO A 90 -4.33 10.58 8.65
C PRO A 90 -2.99 10.27 9.34
N GLU A 91 -2.60 11.12 10.30
CA GLU A 91 -1.43 10.91 11.18
C GLU A 91 -1.47 9.57 11.94
N THR A 92 -2.66 9.06 12.25
CA THR A 92 -2.83 7.79 12.98
C THR A 92 -2.77 6.55 12.08
N SER A 93 -2.72 6.74 10.75
CA SER A 93 -2.75 5.65 9.78
C SER A 93 -1.43 4.88 9.71
N PHE A 94 -1.49 3.66 9.16
CA PHE A 94 -0.27 2.90 8.87
C PHE A 94 0.56 3.55 7.75
N PHE A 95 -0.06 4.30 6.83
CA PHE A 95 0.64 5.08 5.82
C PHE A 95 1.59 6.09 6.47
N LYS A 96 1.15 6.80 7.52
CA LYS A 96 2.02 7.73 8.25
C LYS A 96 3.22 7.02 8.89
N ARG A 97 2.98 5.88 9.56
CA ARG A 97 4.07 5.10 10.19
C ARG A 97 5.12 4.65 9.16
N ILE A 98 4.67 4.21 7.98
CA ILE A 98 5.57 3.79 6.90
C ILE A 98 6.28 4.99 6.28
N SER A 99 5.55 6.09 6.00
CA SER A 99 6.14 7.29 5.39
C SER A 99 7.25 7.87 6.26
N THR A 100 7.04 7.99 7.59
CA THR A 100 8.09 8.37 8.55
C THR A 100 9.33 7.50 8.39
N SER A 101 9.18 6.18 8.35
CA SER A 101 10.33 5.25 8.25
C SER A 101 11.10 5.35 6.92
N ILE A 102 10.46 5.71 5.81
CA ILE A 102 11.10 5.75 4.48
C ILE A 102 11.54 7.16 4.07
N CYS A 103 10.97 8.19 4.69
CA CYS A 103 11.28 9.60 4.41
C CYS A 103 12.40 10.14 5.32
N GLU A 104 12.67 9.53 6.47
CA GLU A 104 13.81 9.85 7.35
C GLU A 104 15.17 9.34 6.81
N LYS A 105 15.17 8.58 5.71
CA LYS A 105 16.37 8.03 5.04
C LYS A 105 16.65 8.74 3.71
#